data_AF-A0A935QUX3-F1
#
_entry.id   AF-A0A935QUX3-F1
#
_cell.length_a   1.000
_cell.length_b   1.000
_cell.length_c   1.000
_cell.angle_alpha   90.00
_cell.angle_beta   90.00
_cell.angle_gamma   90.00
#
_symmetry.space_group_name_H-M   'P 1'
#
loop_
_entity.id
_entity.type
_entity.pdbx_description
1 polymer ?
#
loop_
_entity_poly.entity_id
_entity_poly.type
_entity_poly.pdbx_seq_one_letter_code
_entity_poly.pdbx_strand_id
1 'polypeptide(L)'
;MIDVDAPPAEHAAGGQTPASGGERRVTEFGTFEVYPDRFIGPLPQSAEGVQVVTESTFAEREQAALSVEYSPEVEWMDEDPVEGCVVITIAGEQVAVHNKAEAQHAQWILHDLRETYGVSVDSELGVKALWAAYDDVFMEELLKVQTTEWEYKELVAIERAFVHFAPLLGAKRELSTAAGEDQGVTTLSKLGLSISANEEDGFAAGDSTFGEFFGDADNVTLYEAGEEYDRQLGDNMRQLEGTVVHELAHALLEHDVPDFVASMPYWKRDEEDPPRRRGPTEPLWPEGRARRSLGVRDVLLYGSPHPTHPLP
;
A
#
# COMPACT_ATOMS: atom_id res chain seq x y z
N MET A 1 -61.23 8.61 -5.61
CA MET A 1 -61.34 9.24 -6.94
C MET A 1 -59.94 9.65 -7.37
N ILE A 2 -59.28 8.71 -8.06
CA ILE A 2 -58.37 8.84 -9.21
C ILE A 2 -57.99 7.39 -9.46
N ASP A 3 -58.75 6.79 -10.38
CA ASP A 3 -58.45 5.56 -11.07
C ASP A 3 -57.33 5.84 -12.06
N VAL A 4 -56.39 4.90 -12.21
CA VAL A 4 -55.54 4.81 -13.39
C VAL A 4 -55.49 3.36 -13.80
N ASP A 5 -56.29 3.07 -14.82
CA ASP A 5 -56.45 1.81 -15.53
C ASP A 5 -55.13 1.35 -16.20
N ALA A 6 -54.82 0.07 -16.02
CA ALA A 6 -53.88 -0.67 -16.84
C ALA A 6 -54.59 -1.27 -18.07
N PRO A 7 -53.96 -1.30 -19.26
CA PRO A 7 -54.43 -2.12 -20.38
C PRO A 7 -53.64 -3.45 -20.53
N PRO A 8 -54.19 -4.42 -21.29
CA PRO A 8 -54.05 -5.84 -21.01
C PRO A 8 -52.99 -6.57 -21.85
N ALA A 9 -52.68 -7.79 -21.40
CA ALA A 9 -51.90 -8.80 -22.09
C ALA A 9 -52.76 -9.62 -23.08
N GLU A 10 -52.23 -9.91 -24.28
CA GLU A 10 -52.66 -11.04 -25.11
C GLU A 10 -51.47 -11.71 -25.84
N HIS A 11 -51.34 -13.02 -25.57
CA HIS A 11 -51.03 -14.19 -26.42
C HIS A 11 -50.92 -14.00 -27.95
N ALA A 12 -50.29 -14.85 -28.78
CA ALA A 12 -49.40 -16.01 -28.70
C ALA A 12 -49.08 -16.45 -30.16
N ALA A 13 -48.03 -17.27 -30.34
CA ALA A 13 -47.72 -18.24 -31.43
C ALA A 13 -46.24 -18.07 -31.84
N GLY A 14 -45.38 -19.08 -31.94
CA GLY A 14 -45.54 -20.52 -32.13
C GLY A 14 -44.56 -20.94 -33.23
N GLY A 15 -43.65 -21.90 -32.99
CA GLY A 15 -42.71 -22.33 -34.04
C GLY A 15 -41.58 -23.28 -33.63
N GLN A 16 -41.94 -24.55 -33.43
CA GLN A 16 -41.23 -25.80 -33.78
C GLN A 16 -39.69 -25.89 -33.77
N THR A 17 -39.21 -26.82 -32.94
CA THR A 17 -37.97 -27.62 -33.06
C THR A 17 -38.07 -28.65 -34.19
N PRO A 18 -36.92 -29.13 -34.73
CA PRO A 18 -36.52 -30.50 -34.35
C PRO A 18 -35.02 -30.72 -34.11
N ALA A 19 -34.75 -31.86 -33.48
CA ALA A 19 -33.51 -32.40 -32.96
C ALA A 19 -32.47 -32.84 -34.01
N SER A 20 -31.19 -32.88 -33.63
CA SER A 20 -30.50 -34.12 -33.20
C SER A 20 -28.99 -34.08 -33.49
N GLY A 21 -28.22 -34.70 -32.57
CA GLY A 21 -27.05 -35.51 -32.90
C GLY A 21 -25.68 -34.83 -32.93
N GLY A 22 -24.86 -35.10 -31.91
CA GLY A 22 -23.43 -34.78 -31.97
C GLY A 22 -22.70 -35.09 -30.68
N GLU A 23 -22.47 -36.38 -30.41
CA GLU A 23 -21.55 -36.86 -29.38
C GLU A 23 -20.17 -36.17 -29.51
N ARG A 24 -19.64 -35.65 -28.40
CA ARG A 24 -18.19 -35.44 -28.25
C ARG A 24 -17.70 -36.20 -27.03
N ARG A 25 -16.84 -37.18 -27.31
CA ARG A 25 -15.98 -37.90 -26.38
C ARG A 25 -15.24 -36.91 -25.48
N VAL A 26 -15.37 -37.10 -24.18
CA VAL A 26 -14.39 -36.62 -23.20
C VAL A 26 -13.21 -37.60 -23.27
N THR A 27 -12.07 -37.15 -23.79
CA THR A 27 -10.80 -37.85 -23.65
C THR A 27 -10.26 -37.64 -22.24
N GLU A 28 -9.88 -38.77 -21.63
CA GLU A 28 -9.11 -38.86 -20.39
C GLU A 28 -7.89 -37.91 -20.43
N PHE A 29 -7.75 -37.06 -19.41
CA PHE A 29 -6.47 -36.45 -19.08
C PHE A 29 -5.80 -37.31 -18.02
N GLY A 30 -4.68 -37.90 -18.44
CA GLY A 30 -3.84 -38.75 -17.61
C GLY A 30 -3.18 -37.98 -16.46
N THR A 31 -2.96 -38.73 -15.39
CA THR A 31 -2.07 -38.41 -14.28
C THR A 31 -0.65 -38.09 -14.79
N PHE A 32 -0.13 -36.91 -14.46
CA PHE A 32 1.30 -36.62 -14.57
C PHE A 32 1.99 -37.13 -13.29
N GLU A 33 2.76 -38.21 -13.42
CA GLU A 33 3.80 -38.56 -12.44
C GLU A 33 5.06 -37.75 -12.76
N VAL A 34 5.49 -36.92 -11.81
CA VAL A 34 6.75 -36.19 -11.89
C VAL A 34 7.87 -37.11 -11.37
N TYR A 35 8.79 -37.49 -12.25
CA TYR A 35 10.07 -38.10 -11.88
C TYR A 35 11.14 -37.01 -11.83
N PRO A 36 11.71 -36.70 -10.65
CA PRO A 36 12.85 -35.81 -10.55
C PRO A 36 14.11 -36.65 -10.77
N ASP A 37 14.62 -36.66 -12.00
CA ASP A 37 16.05 -36.82 -12.33
C ASP A 37 16.19 -37.30 -13.77
N ARG A 38 16.46 -36.34 -14.67
CA ARG A 38 17.28 -36.43 -15.89
C ARG A 38 16.84 -35.34 -16.89
N PHE A 39 17.48 -34.19 -16.82
CA PHE A 39 17.61 -33.30 -17.96
C PHE A 39 19.09 -33.25 -18.37
N ILE A 40 19.44 -34.02 -19.39
CA ILE A 40 20.64 -33.81 -20.21
C ILE A 40 20.13 -33.59 -21.62
N GLY A 41 20.06 -32.32 -22.02
CA GLY A 41 19.76 -31.89 -23.38
C GLY A 41 20.31 -30.47 -23.58
N PRO A 42 20.86 -30.13 -24.75
CA PRO A 42 21.49 -28.83 -24.97
C PRO A 42 20.45 -27.71 -24.98
N LEU A 43 20.81 -26.59 -24.35
CA LEU A 43 20.02 -25.36 -24.33
C LEU A 43 19.79 -24.84 -25.77
N PRO A 44 18.57 -24.38 -26.11
CA PRO A 44 18.33 -23.73 -27.39
C PRO A 44 19.11 -22.42 -27.46
N GLN A 45 19.83 -22.23 -28.57
CA GLN A 45 20.52 -20.99 -28.90
C GLN A 45 19.51 -19.93 -29.35
N SER A 46 19.79 -18.69 -28.92
CA SER A 46 19.27 -17.40 -29.38
C SER A 46 17.76 -17.16 -29.34
N ALA A 47 17.29 -16.60 -28.22
CA ALA A 47 16.30 -15.53 -28.26
C ALA A 47 17.08 -14.20 -28.17
N GLU A 48 17.32 -13.56 -29.31
CA GLU A 48 17.77 -12.17 -29.34
C GLU A 48 16.66 -11.29 -28.76
N GLY A 49 16.95 -10.51 -27.72
CA GLY A 49 16.08 -9.41 -27.29
C GLY A 49 15.85 -9.21 -25.79
N VAL A 50 16.37 -10.04 -24.89
CA VAL A 50 16.25 -9.78 -23.44
C VAL A 50 17.43 -8.94 -22.98
N GLN A 51 17.24 -7.63 -22.88
CA GLN A 51 18.17 -6.77 -22.16
C GLN A 51 18.07 -7.07 -20.67
N VAL A 52 19.11 -7.71 -20.14
CA VAL A 52 19.29 -7.87 -18.70
C VAL A 52 19.63 -6.48 -18.14
N VAL A 53 18.67 -5.89 -17.43
CA VAL A 53 18.90 -4.67 -16.64
C VAL A 53 19.74 -5.08 -15.44
N THR A 54 21.02 -4.72 -15.45
CA THR A 54 21.95 -5.01 -14.34
C THR A 54 21.79 -3.98 -13.23
N GLU A 55 22.05 -4.38 -11.97
CA GLU A 55 22.01 -3.54 -10.77
C GLU A 55 22.81 -2.22 -10.90
N SER A 56 23.81 -2.17 -11.79
CA SER A 56 24.59 -0.95 -12.07
C SER A 56 23.76 0.21 -12.65
N THR A 57 22.64 -0.09 -13.32
CA THR A 57 21.76 0.94 -13.91
C THR A 57 20.87 1.64 -12.89
N PHE A 58 20.74 1.10 -11.67
CA PHE A 58 19.96 1.71 -10.60
C PHE A 58 20.78 2.81 -9.90
N ALA A 59 22.03 2.53 -9.54
CA ALA A 59 22.95 3.50 -8.93
C ALA A 59 23.32 4.67 -9.88
N GLU A 60 23.43 4.42 -11.19
CA GLU A 60 23.68 5.48 -12.18
C GLU A 60 22.45 6.39 -12.40
N ARG A 61 21.23 5.87 -12.17
CA ARG A 61 19.99 6.67 -12.22
C ARG A 61 19.78 7.49 -10.96
N GLU A 62 20.22 7.00 -9.80
CA GLU A 62 20.25 7.76 -8.54
C GLU A 62 21.12 9.03 -8.69
N GLN A 63 22.31 8.91 -9.30
CA GLN A 63 23.16 10.06 -9.60
C GLN A 63 22.61 10.96 -10.73
N ALA A 64 21.92 10.40 -11.73
CA ALA A 64 21.34 11.19 -12.82
C ALA A 64 20.06 11.94 -12.40
N ALA A 65 19.25 11.39 -11.49
CA ALA A 65 18.07 12.06 -10.94
C ALA A 65 18.44 13.27 -10.06
N LEU A 66 19.62 13.20 -9.40
CA LEU A 66 20.26 14.32 -8.71
C LEU A 66 20.78 15.44 -9.65
N SER A 67 20.75 15.24 -10.97
CA SER A 67 21.26 16.21 -11.96
C SER A 67 20.18 16.97 -12.75
N VAL A 68 18.89 16.71 -12.46
CA VAL A 68 17.81 17.56 -12.97
C VAL A 68 17.92 18.89 -12.22
N GLU A 69 18.25 19.97 -12.93
CA GLU A 69 18.23 21.35 -12.41
C GLU A 69 16.78 21.78 -12.10
N TYR A 70 16.17 21.16 -11.10
CA TYR A 70 14.97 21.67 -10.47
C TYR A 70 15.42 22.74 -9.47
N SER A 71 15.41 23.99 -9.92
CA SER A 71 15.69 25.17 -9.09
C SER A 71 14.42 25.99 -8.93
N PRO A 72 13.47 25.58 -8.10
CA PRO A 72 12.54 26.55 -7.54
C PRO A 72 13.37 27.58 -6.77
N GLU A 73 13.12 28.86 -7.01
CA GLU A 73 13.69 29.96 -6.24
C GLU A 73 13.17 29.86 -4.80
N VAL A 74 13.73 28.94 -4.01
CA VAL A 74 13.73 29.08 -2.56
C VAL A 74 14.81 30.12 -2.29
N GLU A 75 14.38 31.31 -1.90
CA GLU A 75 15.27 32.40 -1.52
C GLU A 75 16.01 31.98 -0.24
N TRP A 76 17.11 31.26 -0.42
CA TRP A 76 18.01 30.88 0.65
C TRP A 76 18.68 32.16 1.14
N MET A 77 18.39 32.57 2.38
CA MET A 77 19.22 33.57 3.05
C MET A 77 20.66 33.07 3.02
N ASP A 78 21.55 33.85 2.41
CA ASP A 78 22.95 33.48 2.20
C ASP A 78 23.65 33.09 3.52
N GLU A 79 24.23 31.89 3.49
CA GLU A 79 25.44 31.44 4.18
C GLU A 79 25.59 31.69 5.69
N ASP A 80 24.91 30.86 6.48
CA ASP A 80 25.52 30.25 7.67
C ASP A 80 24.93 28.83 7.85
N PRO A 81 25.71 27.81 8.25
CA PRO A 81 25.13 26.55 8.67
C PRO A 81 24.21 26.85 9.85
N VAL A 82 22.91 26.73 9.66
CA VAL A 82 21.97 26.87 10.76
C VAL A 82 22.23 25.70 11.70
N GLU A 83 22.94 25.95 12.80
CA GLU A 83 23.05 24.97 13.88
C GLU A 83 21.66 24.82 14.51
N GLY A 84 20.92 23.80 14.08
CA GLY A 84 19.62 23.44 14.65
C GLY A 84 18.61 22.98 13.61
N CYS A 85 17.59 22.27 14.09
CA CYS A 85 16.42 21.95 13.28
C CYS A 85 15.66 23.23 12.93
N VAL A 86 15.33 23.41 11.66
CA VAL A 86 14.52 24.50 11.12
C VAL A 86 13.33 23.90 10.40
N VAL A 87 12.15 24.45 10.64
CA VAL A 87 10.92 24.09 9.92
C VAL A 87 10.77 25.02 8.74
N ILE A 88 10.66 24.45 7.53
CA ILE A 88 10.45 25.18 6.28
C ILE A 88 9.16 24.72 5.61
N THR A 89 8.59 25.57 4.75
CA THR A 89 7.41 25.20 3.97
C THR A 89 7.81 24.72 2.57
N ILE A 90 7.45 23.50 2.22
CA ILE A 90 7.68 22.91 0.90
C ILE A 90 6.36 22.39 0.35
N ALA A 91 5.94 22.87 -0.82
CA ALA A 91 4.69 22.48 -1.48
C ALA A 91 3.41 22.65 -0.61
N GLY A 92 3.45 23.49 0.42
CA GLY A 92 2.34 23.71 1.36
C GLY A 92 2.50 22.97 2.70
N GLU A 93 3.42 22.01 2.77
CA GLU A 93 3.69 21.20 3.96
C GLU A 93 4.81 21.83 4.82
N GLN A 94 4.73 21.66 6.13
CA GLN A 94 5.82 22.00 7.06
C GLN A 94 6.81 20.82 7.13
N VAL A 95 8.10 21.09 6.95
CA VAL A 95 9.15 20.05 6.95
C VAL A 95 10.30 20.50 7.86
N ALA A 96 10.62 19.69 8.86
CA ALA A 96 11.76 19.83 9.74
C ALA A 96 13.05 19.34 9.06
N VAL A 97 14.05 20.23 8.95
CA VAL A 97 15.34 19.99 8.28
C VAL A 97 16.49 20.59 9.08
N HIS A 98 17.67 19.98 9.02
CA HIS A 98 18.86 20.42 9.77
C HIS A 98 19.82 21.27 8.94
N ASN A 99 19.71 21.23 7.61
CA ASN A 99 20.62 21.94 6.71
C ASN A 99 20.01 22.10 5.31
N LYS A 100 20.69 22.90 4.48
CA LYS A 100 20.27 23.18 3.10
C LYS A 100 20.20 21.93 2.22
N ALA A 101 21.06 20.94 2.44
CA ALA A 101 21.05 19.72 1.64
C ALA A 101 19.81 18.86 1.94
N GLU A 102 19.42 18.72 3.20
CA GLU A 102 18.17 18.05 3.60
C GLU A 102 16.96 18.76 3.00
N ALA A 103 16.93 20.09 3.04
CA ALA A 103 15.84 20.85 2.45
C ALA A 103 15.71 20.67 0.93
N GLN A 104 16.83 20.72 0.21
CA GLN A 104 16.86 20.47 -1.22
C GLN A 104 16.41 19.04 -1.55
N HIS A 105 16.84 18.06 -0.74
CA HIS A 105 16.45 16.67 -0.95
C HIS A 105 14.97 16.45 -0.63
N ALA A 106 14.44 16.99 0.47
CA ALA A 106 13.02 16.97 0.81
C ALA A 106 12.17 17.55 -0.32
N GLN A 107 12.58 18.69 -0.88
CA GLN A 107 11.92 19.30 -2.02
C GLN A 107 11.95 18.42 -3.27
N TRP A 108 13.08 17.78 -3.54
CA TRP A 108 13.18 16.83 -4.66
C TRP A 108 12.29 15.61 -4.44
N ILE A 109 12.22 15.05 -3.22
CA ILE A 109 11.34 13.92 -2.88
C ILE A 109 9.87 14.28 -3.14
N LEU A 110 9.39 15.40 -2.60
CA LEU A 110 8.00 15.83 -2.80
C LEU A 110 7.67 16.09 -4.28
N HIS A 111 8.63 16.61 -5.03
CA HIS A 111 8.50 16.79 -6.47
C HIS A 111 8.45 15.43 -7.21
N ASP A 112 9.34 14.50 -6.87
CA ASP A 112 9.40 13.17 -7.51
C ASP A 112 8.16 12.33 -7.22
N LEU A 113 7.63 12.38 -5.98
CA LEU A 113 6.33 11.78 -5.63
C LEU A 113 5.23 12.24 -6.59
N ARG A 114 5.15 13.54 -6.86
CA ARG A 114 4.13 14.09 -7.74
C ARG A 114 4.35 13.71 -9.20
N GLU A 115 5.56 13.93 -9.72
CA GLU A 115 5.82 13.81 -11.15
C GLU A 115 6.05 12.36 -11.60
N THR A 116 6.70 11.53 -10.78
CA THR A 116 7.01 10.14 -11.11
C THR A 116 5.89 9.19 -10.70
N TYR A 117 5.32 9.39 -9.51
CA TYR A 117 4.34 8.46 -8.92
C TYR A 117 2.90 8.97 -8.96
N GLY A 118 2.68 10.22 -9.35
CA GLY A 118 1.34 10.82 -9.37
C GLY A 118 0.74 10.97 -7.96
N VAL A 119 1.59 11.10 -6.94
CA VAL A 119 1.17 11.22 -5.54
C VAL A 119 1.58 12.58 -4.98
N SER A 120 0.61 13.34 -4.48
CA SER A 120 0.85 14.60 -3.77
C SER A 120 0.99 14.40 -2.27
N VAL A 121 1.55 15.39 -1.57
CA VAL A 121 1.50 15.45 -0.11
C VAL A 121 0.59 16.62 0.27
N ASP A 122 -0.47 16.32 1.04
CA ASP A 122 -1.48 17.28 1.50
C ASP A 122 -2.04 16.81 2.86
N SER A 123 -1.49 17.35 3.94
CA SER A 123 -1.89 16.95 5.30
C SER A 123 -3.30 17.41 5.68
N GLU A 124 -3.80 18.49 5.07
CA GLU A 124 -5.17 18.98 5.28
C GLU A 124 -6.22 18.04 4.65
N LEU A 125 -5.88 17.38 3.54
CA LEU A 125 -6.71 16.29 3.00
C LEU A 125 -6.77 15.12 3.98
N GLY A 126 -5.66 14.78 4.64
CA GLY A 126 -5.59 13.76 5.68
C GLY A 126 -6.57 14.00 6.82
N VAL A 127 -6.64 15.24 7.35
CA VAL A 127 -7.61 15.61 8.39
C VAL A 127 -9.05 15.36 7.93
N LYS A 128 -9.38 15.77 6.70
CA LYS A 128 -10.73 15.59 6.13
C LYS A 128 -11.06 14.12 5.91
N ALA A 129 -10.10 13.34 5.43
CA ALA A 129 -10.25 11.91 5.22
C ALA A 129 -10.53 11.19 6.54
N LEU A 130 -9.78 11.52 7.59
CA LEU A 130 -9.99 10.99 8.93
C LEU A 130 -11.37 11.38 9.47
N TRP A 131 -11.78 12.64 9.37
CA TRP A 131 -13.11 13.06 9.84
C TRP A 131 -14.25 12.37 9.11
N ALA A 132 -14.07 12.07 7.81
CA ALA A 132 -15.06 11.34 7.04
C ALA A 132 -15.11 9.85 7.41
N ALA A 133 -13.97 9.25 7.75
CA ALA A 133 -13.87 7.83 8.11
C ALA A 133 -14.30 7.51 9.55
N TYR A 134 -14.22 8.49 10.45
CA TYR A 134 -14.54 8.36 11.88
C TYR A 134 -15.79 9.17 12.25
N ASP A 135 -16.89 8.92 11.55
CA ASP A 135 -18.15 9.67 11.66
C ASP A 135 -19.01 9.35 12.89
N ASP A 136 -18.73 8.24 13.59
CA ASP A 136 -19.40 7.85 14.84
C ASP A 136 -18.68 8.37 16.10
N VAL A 137 -17.52 9.04 15.94
CA VAL A 137 -16.70 9.56 17.03
C VAL A 137 -17.14 10.97 17.44
N PHE A 138 -17.05 11.29 18.73
CA PHE A 138 -17.34 12.65 19.20
C PHE A 138 -16.46 13.70 18.51
N MET A 139 -17.10 14.77 18.05
CA MET A 139 -16.43 15.88 17.35
C MET A 139 -15.31 16.51 18.20
N GLU A 140 -15.44 16.52 19.52
CA GLU A 140 -14.39 16.99 20.44
C GLU A 140 -13.09 16.19 20.34
N GLU A 141 -13.16 14.90 20.00
CA GLU A 141 -11.99 14.05 19.76
C GLU A 141 -11.43 14.27 18.35
N LEU A 142 -12.29 14.34 17.34
CA LEU A 142 -11.90 14.64 15.95
C LEU A 142 -11.15 15.97 15.82
N LEU A 143 -11.57 17.00 16.55
CA LEU A 143 -10.94 18.34 16.54
C LEU A 143 -9.55 18.38 17.18
N LYS A 144 -9.14 17.32 17.90
CA LYS A 144 -7.77 17.20 18.43
C LYS A 144 -6.78 16.73 17.37
N VAL A 145 -7.27 16.06 16.33
CA VAL A 145 -6.45 15.61 15.21
C VAL A 145 -6.12 16.83 14.35
N GLN A 146 -4.83 17.13 14.26
CA GLN A 146 -4.29 18.25 13.49
C GLN A 146 -3.13 17.77 12.63
N THR A 147 -2.82 18.55 11.60
CA THR A 147 -1.58 18.37 10.85
C THR A 147 -0.38 18.59 11.76
N THR A 148 0.72 17.91 11.47
CA THR A 148 2.01 18.16 12.12
C THR A 148 3.10 18.26 11.05
N GLU A 149 4.29 18.70 11.44
CA GLU A 149 5.42 18.78 10.53
C GLU A 149 5.93 17.39 10.13
N TRP A 150 6.47 17.32 8.92
CA TRP A 150 7.20 16.16 8.45
C TRP A 150 8.63 16.22 8.95
N GLU A 151 9.11 15.13 9.54
CA GLU A 151 10.54 14.95 9.75
C GLU A 151 11.22 14.55 8.44
N TYR A 152 12.37 15.13 8.11
CA TYR A 152 13.10 14.80 6.86
C TYR A 152 13.31 13.29 6.67
N LYS A 153 13.59 12.55 7.77
CA LYS A 153 13.77 11.09 7.74
C LYS A 153 12.51 10.34 7.26
N GLU A 154 11.32 10.87 7.49
CA GLU A 154 10.06 10.26 7.04
C GLU A 154 9.88 10.41 5.53
N LEU A 155 10.24 11.57 4.98
CA LEU A 155 10.22 11.78 3.53
C LEU A 155 11.20 10.83 2.83
N VAL A 156 12.38 10.61 3.40
CA VAL A 156 13.33 9.59 2.91
C VAL A 156 12.74 8.18 3.02
N ALA A 157 11.92 7.90 4.04
CA ALA A 157 11.26 6.60 4.19
C ALA A 157 10.23 6.36 3.09
N ILE A 158 9.45 7.40 2.79
CA ILE A 158 8.47 7.43 1.72
C ILE A 158 9.15 7.19 0.38
N GLU A 159 10.21 7.94 0.06
CA GLU A 159 10.98 7.78 -1.17
C GLU A 159 11.39 6.31 -1.38
N ARG A 160 11.96 5.68 -0.34
CA ARG A 160 12.41 4.28 -0.38
C ARG A 160 11.25 3.30 -0.52
N ALA A 161 10.13 3.56 0.16
CA ALA A 161 8.95 2.72 0.09
C ALA A 161 8.31 2.72 -1.31
N PHE A 162 8.23 3.89 -1.95
CA PHE A 162 7.60 4.08 -3.26
C PHE A 162 8.31 3.34 -4.39
N VAL A 163 9.62 3.12 -4.28
CA VAL A 163 10.39 2.32 -5.25
C VAL A 163 9.83 0.90 -5.39
N HIS A 164 9.37 0.28 -4.31
CA HIS A 164 8.81 -1.09 -4.33
C HIS A 164 7.53 -1.19 -5.15
N PHE A 165 6.77 -0.09 -5.24
CA PHE A 165 5.49 -0.01 -5.92
C PHE A 165 5.53 0.80 -7.21
N ALA A 166 6.71 1.25 -7.64
CA ALA A 166 6.89 2.08 -8.83
C ALA A 166 6.17 1.56 -10.10
N PRO A 167 6.08 0.24 -10.38
CA PRO A 167 5.33 -0.25 -11.53
C PRO A 167 3.81 -0.05 -11.46
N LEU A 168 3.25 0.12 -10.26
CA LEU A 168 1.82 0.26 -10.00
C LEU A 168 1.38 1.73 -9.81
N LEU A 169 2.31 2.68 -9.94
CA LEU A 169 2.09 4.09 -9.67
C LEU A 169 2.45 4.97 -10.88
N GLY A 170 1.83 6.14 -10.94
CA GLY A 170 2.07 7.18 -11.92
C GLY A 170 1.99 6.69 -13.35
N ALA A 171 2.86 7.22 -14.22
CA ALA A 171 2.88 6.88 -15.63
C ALA A 171 3.30 5.42 -15.91
N LYS A 172 4.07 4.79 -15.02
CA LYS A 172 4.52 3.40 -15.20
C LYS A 172 3.36 2.41 -15.08
N ARG A 173 2.32 2.79 -14.35
CA ARG A 173 1.10 2.00 -14.17
C ARG A 173 0.41 1.63 -15.48
N GLU A 174 0.49 2.49 -16.50
CA GLU A 174 -0.08 2.22 -17.83
C GLU A 174 0.50 0.97 -18.51
N LEU A 175 1.68 0.53 -18.06
CA LEU A 175 2.37 -0.65 -18.57
C LEU A 175 2.19 -1.89 -17.66
N SER A 176 1.42 -1.77 -16.57
CA SER A 176 1.20 -2.81 -15.58
C SER A 176 -0.09 -3.59 -15.83
N THR A 177 -0.30 -4.65 -15.06
CA THR A 177 -1.58 -5.38 -15.05
C THR A 177 -2.73 -4.57 -14.48
N ALA A 178 -2.44 -3.53 -13.69
CA ALA A 178 -3.43 -2.61 -13.13
C ALA A 178 -3.81 -1.47 -14.10
N ALA A 179 -3.32 -1.50 -15.35
CA ALA A 179 -3.64 -0.45 -16.33
C ALA A 179 -5.16 -0.34 -16.54
N GLY A 180 -5.70 0.87 -16.35
CA GLY A 180 -7.12 1.18 -16.55
C GLY A 180 -8.00 1.09 -15.29
N GLU A 181 -7.45 0.65 -14.16
CA GLU A 181 -8.13 0.75 -12.86
C GLU A 181 -7.81 2.09 -12.18
N ASP A 182 -8.36 2.38 -11.01
CA ASP A 182 -7.95 3.54 -10.21
C ASP A 182 -6.61 3.26 -9.50
N GLN A 183 -5.78 4.28 -9.30
CA GLN A 183 -4.44 4.10 -8.69
C GLN A 183 -4.52 3.69 -7.21
N GLY A 184 -5.61 4.02 -6.50
CA GLY A 184 -5.82 3.67 -5.08
C GLY A 184 -5.07 4.56 -4.09
N VAL A 185 -3.89 5.08 -4.43
CA VAL A 185 -3.19 6.11 -3.63
C VAL A 185 -2.83 7.30 -4.50
N THR A 186 -3.31 8.48 -4.13
CA THR A 186 -3.00 9.74 -4.83
C THR A 186 -2.47 10.81 -3.89
N THR A 187 -2.62 10.64 -2.57
CA THR A 187 -2.15 11.60 -1.59
C THR A 187 -1.49 10.91 -0.39
N LEU A 188 -0.47 11.57 0.17
CA LEU A 188 0.09 11.28 1.50
C LEU A 188 -0.20 12.44 2.44
N SER A 189 -0.36 12.15 3.72
CA SER A 189 -0.57 13.16 4.77
C SER A 189 0.14 12.80 6.07
N LYS A 190 0.39 13.81 6.90
CA LYS A 190 0.97 13.65 8.23
C LYS A 190 0.11 14.32 9.30
N LEU A 191 -0.32 13.54 10.28
CA LEU A 191 -1.16 14.00 11.39
C LEU A 191 -0.49 13.71 12.73
N GLY A 192 -0.76 14.53 13.75
CA GLY A 192 -0.21 14.32 15.09
C GLY A 192 -0.81 13.10 15.81
N LEU A 193 -2.13 12.90 15.67
CA LEU A 193 -2.88 11.86 16.40
C LEU A 193 -3.73 11.03 15.46
N SER A 194 -3.89 9.75 15.77
CA SER A 194 -4.88 8.86 15.18
C SER A 194 -6.16 8.85 16.00
N ILE A 195 -7.17 8.08 15.57
CA ILE A 195 -8.36 7.77 16.36
C ILE A 195 -8.34 6.29 16.71
N SER A 196 -8.70 5.94 17.95
CA SER A 196 -8.59 4.58 18.47
C SER A 196 -9.61 3.59 17.87
N ALA A 197 -10.83 4.05 17.57
CA ALA A 197 -11.91 3.28 16.97
C ALA A 197 -12.99 4.21 16.40
N ASN A 198 -13.70 3.78 15.35
CA ASN A 198 -14.90 4.49 14.86
C ASN A 198 -16.14 4.05 15.67
N GLU A 199 -16.18 4.44 16.94
CA GLU A 199 -17.27 4.20 17.88
C GLU A 199 -17.49 5.47 18.73
N GLU A 200 -18.63 5.59 19.41
CA GLU A 200 -18.97 6.78 20.22
C GLU A 200 -17.90 7.09 21.28
N ASP A 201 -17.24 6.08 21.84
CA ASP A 201 -16.15 6.22 22.82
C ASP A 201 -14.74 6.20 22.21
N GLY A 202 -14.64 6.24 20.88
CA GLY A 202 -13.40 6.48 20.15
C GLY A 202 -12.75 7.80 20.60
N PHE A 203 -11.43 7.83 20.66
CA PHE A 203 -10.68 8.98 21.17
C PHE A 203 -9.39 9.20 20.38
N ALA A 204 -8.89 10.44 20.41
CA ALA A 204 -7.62 10.77 19.78
C ALA A 204 -6.47 10.08 20.53
N ALA A 205 -5.73 9.23 19.82
CA ALA A 205 -4.65 8.40 20.35
C ALA A 205 -3.32 8.74 19.67
N GLY A 206 -2.22 8.67 20.42
CA GLY A 206 -0.89 9.08 19.93
C GLY A 206 0.19 8.00 20.07
N ASP A 207 -0.17 6.75 20.32
CA ASP A 207 0.81 5.73 20.72
C ASP A 207 0.72 4.37 20.01
N SER A 208 -0.32 4.12 19.22
CA SER A 208 -0.66 2.78 18.75
C SER A 208 -0.86 2.65 17.23
N THR A 209 -1.23 3.72 16.54
CA THR A 209 -1.38 3.71 15.07
C THR A 209 -0.24 4.49 14.44
N PHE A 210 0.52 3.87 13.55
CA PHE A 210 1.67 4.52 12.88
C PHE A 210 1.33 5.06 11.50
N GLY A 211 0.37 4.42 10.82
CA GLY A 211 -0.21 4.89 9.57
C GLY A 211 -1.60 4.32 9.38
N GLU A 212 -2.34 4.90 8.45
CA GLU A 212 -3.67 4.44 8.04
C GLU A 212 -3.94 4.85 6.59
N PHE A 213 -4.47 3.92 5.81
CA PHE A 213 -5.00 4.19 4.48
C PHE A 213 -6.51 4.50 4.49
N PHE A 214 -6.87 5.66 3.95
CA PHE A 214 -8.24 6.13 3.77
C PHE A 214 -8.69 5.94 2.32
N GLY A 215 -9.30 4.79 2.02
CA GLY A 215 -9.68 4.40 0.66
C GLY A 215 -10.66 5.33 -0.04
N ASP A 216 -11.59 5.96 0.69
CA ASP A 216 -12.54 6.91 0.07
C ASP A 216 -11.88 8.22 -0.37
N ALA A 217 -10.67 8.51 0.12
CA ALA A 217 -9.88 9.70 -0.21
C ALA A 217 -8.59 9.38 -0.98
N ASP A 218 -8.33 8.11 -1.32
CA ASP A 218 -7.07 7.62 -1.90
C ASP A 218 -5.83 8.18 -1.16
N ASN A 219 -5.91 8.23 0.18
CA ASN A 219 -4.94 8.94 1.02
C ASN A 219 -4.28 8.03 2.05
N VAL A 220 -2.95 8.01 2.09
CA VAL A 220 -2.18 7.35 3.17
C VAL A 220 -1.76 8.41 4.19
N THR A 221 -2.15 8.22 5.44
CA THR A 221 -1.74 9.08 6.55
C THR A 221 -0.67 8.40 7.38
N LEU A 222 0.40 9.12 7.71
CA LEU A 222 1.33 8.75 8.77
C LEU A 222 1.03 9.55 10.03
N TYR A 223 1.30 8.95 11.20
CA TYR A 223 1.09 9.59 12.51
C TYR A 223 2.41 9.85 13.24
N GLU A 224 2.43 10.85 14.13
CA GLU A 224 3.59 11.17 14.99
C GLU A 224 4.04 9.96 15.82
N ALA A 225 3.10 9.10 16.22
CA ALA A 225 3.37 7.86 16.96
C ALA A 225 4.41 6.94 16.30
N GLY A 226 4.55 6.99 14.97
CA GLY A 226 5.50 6.18 14.21
C GLY A 226 6.92 6.74 14.16
N GLU A 227 7.13 8.02 14.48
CA GLU A 227 8.38 8.75 14.19
C GLU A 227 9.60 8.17 14.89
N GLU A 228 9.44 7.75 16.15
CA GLU A 228 10.53 7.26 16.99
C GLU A 228 10.39 5.76 17.32
N TYR A 229 9.43 5.08 16.69
CA TYR A 229 9.23 3.65 16.93
C TYR A 229 10.28 2.82 16.16
N ASP A 230 10.93 1.88 16.84
CA ASP A 230 11.98 1.02 16.26
C ASP A 230 11.87 -0.46 16.67
N ARG A 231 10.88 -0.81 17.50
CA ARG A 231 10.87 -2.08 18.23
C ARG A 231 10.63 -3.32 17.37
N GLN A 232 9.97 -3.21 16.21
CA GLN A 232 9.64 -4.38 15.39
C GLN A 232 10.79 -4.76 14.45
N LEU A 233 11.43 -3.77 13.83
CA LEU A 233 12.50 -3.99 12.83
C LEU A 233 13.91 -3.68 13.35
N GLY A 234 14.03 -3.18 14.60
CA GLY A 234 15.30 -2.89 15.26
C GLY A 234 16.05 -1.70 14.69
N ASP A 235 15.40 -0.91 13.83
CA ASP A 235 15.92 0.27 13.16
C ASP A 235 14.74 1.18 12.79
N ASN A 236 14.77 2.43 13.26
CA ASN A 236 13.67 3.39 13.08
C ASN A 236 13.44 3.70 11.59
N MET A 237 14.50 3.82 10.80
CA MET A 237 14.40 4.10 9.37
C MET A 237 13.67 2.96 8.63
N ARG A 238 14.03 1.70 8.91
CA ARG A 238 13.31 0.53 8.39
C ARG A 238 11.88 0.45 8.89
N GLN A 239 11.61 0.85 10.14
CA GLN A 239 10.26 0.91 10.66
C GLN A 239 9.40 1.90 9.87
N LEU A 240 9.88 3.11 9.63
CA LEU A 240 9.18 4.11 8.84
C LEU A 240 8.93 3.61 7.41
N GLU A 241 9.96 3.07 6.75
CA GLU A 241 9.83 2.47 5.42
C GLU A 241 8.78 1.35 5.42
N GLY A 242 8.84 0.47 6.42
CA GLY A 242 7.91 -0.65 6.59
C GLY A 242 6.47 -0.21 6.83
N THR A 243 6.25 0.85 7.61
CA THR A 243 4.92 1.46 7.81
C THR A 243 4.37 1.99 6.48
N VAL A 244 5.16 2.75 5.72
CA VAL A 244 4.70 3.27 4.41
C VAL A 244 4.41 2.12 3.45
N VAL A 245 5.27 1.10 3.39
CA VAL A 245 5.03 -0.11 2.56
C VAL A 245 3.75 -0.82 2.97
N HIS A 246 3.45 -0.91 4.27
CA HIS A 246 2.22 -1.52 4.78
C HIS A 246 0.98 -0.77 4.30
N GLU A 247 0.96 0.55 4.46
CA GLU A 247 -0.20 1.35 4.03
C GLU A 247 -0.36 1.40 2.51
N LEU A 248 0.74 1.48 1.76
CA LEU A 248 0.70 1.36 0.30
C LEU A 248 0.19 0.00 -0.15
N ALA A 249 0.49 -1.08 0.59
CA ALA A 249 -0.04 -2.39 0.27
C ALA A 249 -1.58 -2.46 0.44
N HIS A 250 -2.14 -1.80 1.47
CA HIS A 250 -3.61 -1.66 1.56
C HIS A 250 -4.16 -0.94 0.33
N ALA A 251 -3.58 0.21 -0.02
CA ALA A 251 -4.05 1.01 -1.15
C ALA A 251 -3.96 0.28 -2.50
N LEU A 252 -2.86 -0.43 -2.73
CA LEU A 252 -2.49 -0.93 -4.05
C LEU A 252 -2.85 -2.40 -4.28
N LEU A 253 -2.97 -3.20 -3.22
CA LEU A 253 -3.07 -4.67 -3.35
C LEU A 253 -4.32 -5.26 -2.70
N GLU A 254 -5.12 -4.50 -1.95
CA GLU A 254 -6.28 -5.06 -1.24
C GLU A 254 -7.28 -5.76 -2.19
N HIS A 255 -7.48 -5.21 -3.40
CA HIS A 255 -8.37 -5.79 -4.40
C HIS A 255 -7.88 -7.16 -4.92
N ASP A 256 -6.56 -7.40 -4.90
CA ASP A 256 -5.92 -8.64 -5.33
C ASP A 256 -5.84 -9.69 -4.21
N VAL A 257 -6.05 -9.31 -2.94
CA VAL A 257 -5.96 -10.24 -1.80
C VAL A 257 -6.85 -11.47 -1.97
N PRO A 258 -8.13 -11.37 -2.41
CA PRO A 258 -8.96 -12.54 -2.62
C PRO A 258 -8.38 -13.53 -3.63
N ASP A 259 -7.84 -13.03 -4.74
CA ASP A 259 -7.26 -13.84 -5.81
C ASP A 259 -5.92 -14.45 -5.37
N PHE A 260 -5.10 -13.68 -4.67
CA PHE A 260 -3.86 -14.16 -4.05
C PHE A 260 -4.14 -15.29 -3.04
N VAL A 261 -5.11 -15.11 -2.15
CA VAL A 261 -5.53 -16.14 -1.19
C VAL A 261 -6.10 -17.37 -1.91
N ALA A 262 -6.95 -17.17 -2.93
CA ALA A 262 -7.50 -18.26 -3.73
C ALA A 262 -6.42 -19.04 -4.50
N SER A 263 -5.31 -18.40 -4.88
CA SER A 263 -4.17 -19.03 -5.54
C SER A 263 -3.35 -19.93 -4.62
N MET A 264 -3.49 -19.78 -3.29
CA MET A 264 -2.73 -20.54 -2.30
C MET A 264 -3.54 -21.72 -1.75
N PRO A 265 -3.28 -22.97 -2.21
CA PRO A 265 -4.10 -24.14 -1.86
C PRO A 265 -4.07 -24.52 -0.36
N TYR A 266 -3.16 -23.92 0.41
CA TYR A 266 -2.99 -24.13 1.84
C TYR A 266 -3.62 -23.02 2.71
N TRP A 267 -4.00 -21.88 2.12
CA TRP A 267 -4.76 -20.82 2.82
C TRP A 267 -6.25 -20.99 2.54
N LYS A 268 -6.86 -22.00 3.17
CA LYS A 268 -8.31 -22.13 3.15
C LYS A 268 -8.89 -21.16 4.15
N ARG A 269 -9.58 -20.12 3.65
CA ARG A 269 -10.42 -19.25 4.46
C ARG A 269 -11.49 -20.13 5.10
N ASP A 270 -11.59 -20.15 6.43
CA ASP A 270 -12.75 -20.77 7.07
C ASP A 270 -13.99 -20.00 6.59
N GLU A 271 -14.97 -20.71 6.03
CA GLU A 271 -16.19 -20.13 5.45
C GLU A 271 -17.02 -19.33 6.49
N GLU A 272 -16.70 -19.47 7.77
CA GLU A 272 -17.34 -18.77 8.89
C GLU A 272 -16.83 -17.34 9.12
N ASP A 273 -15.80 -16.88 8.40
CA ASP A 273 -15.22 -15.53 8.56
C ASP A 273 -15.38 -14.67 7.28
N PRO A 274 -16.58 -14.10 7.03
CA PRO A 274 -16.87 -13.33 5.84
C PRO A 274 -16.02 -12.04 5.77
N PRO A 275 -15.76 -11.49 4.57
CA PRO A 275 -15.04 -10.22 4.44
C PRO A 275 -15.77 -9.12 5.22
N ARG A 276 -15.04 -8.45 6.12
CA ARG A 276 -15.53 -7.23 6.78
C ARG A 276 -15.75 -6.16 5.71
N ARG A 277 -16.77 -5.31 5.92
CA ARG A 277 -17.04 -4.15 5.05
C ARG A 277 -15.81 -3.24 5.03
N ARG A 278 -15.59 -2.56 3.89
CA ARG A 278 -14.68 -1.41 3.78
C ARG A 278 -15.04 -0.43 4.89
N GLY A 279 -14.14 -0.28 5.84
CA GLY A 279 -14.15 0.66 6.95
C GLY A 279 -12.68 0.87 7.35
N PRO A 280 -12.37 1.81 8.25
CA PRO A 280 -11.01 2.01 8.72
C PRO A 280 -10.43 0.65 9.16
N THR A 281 -9.36 0.22 8.51
CA THR A 281 -8.76 -1.09 8.74
C THR A 281 -8.26 -1.11 10.17
N GLU A 282 -8.80 -1.99 11.03
CA GLU A 282 -8.37 -2.11 12.43
C GLU A 282 -6.83 -2.15 12.48
N PRO A 283 -6.17 -1.21 13.18
CA PRO A 283 -4.72 -1.22 13.25
C PRO A 283 -4.28 -2.53 13.92
N LEU A 284 -3.55 -3.33 13.15
CA LEU A 284 -2.84 -4.47 13.71
C LEU A 284 -1.69 -3.87 14.54
N TRP A 285 -1.55 -4.27 15.81
CA TRP A 285 -0.39 -4.09 16.73
C TRP A 285 -0.49 -2.95 17.80
N PRO A 286 0.09 -3.11 19.01
CA PRO A 286 -0.51 -3.78 20.20
C PRO A 286 -0.58 -2.84 21.46
N GLU A 287 -1.37 -2.98 22.53
CA GLU A 287 -1.96 -4.09 23.28
C GLU A 287 -3.28 -3.67 23.98
N GLY A 288 -4.35 -4.48 23.87
CA GLY A 288 -5.59 -4.17 24.59
C GLY A 288 -6.70 -5.23 24.49
N ARG A 289 -6.40 -6.51 24.75
CA ARG A 289 -7.38 -7.62 24.88
C ARG A 289 -8.47 -7.70 23.78
N ALA A 290 -8.09 -8.03 22.55
CA ALA A 290 -9.05 -8.64 21.63
C ALA A 290 -9.38 -10.08 22.11
N ARG A 291 -10.66 -10.34 22.39
CA ARG A 291 -11.16 -11.72 22.44
C ARG A 291 -11.02 -12.32 21.05
N ARG A 292 -10.14 -13.32 20.92
CA ARG A 292 -10.06 -14.32 19.84
C ARG A 292 -10.46 -13.79 18.45
N SER A 293 -9.57 -13.02 17.84
CA SER A 293 -9.40 -13.05 16.38
C SER A 293 -8.17 -13.91 16.07
N LEU A 294 -8.33 -14.88 15.18
CA LEU A 294 -7.25 -15.73 14.68
C LEU A 294 -6.43 -14.92 13.68
N GLY A 295 -5.45 -14.16 14.19
CA GLY A 295 -4.51 -13.38 13.39
C GLY A 295 -3.07 -13.79 13.68
N VAL A 296 -2.45 -14.45 12.69
CA VAL A 296 -1.01 -14.40 12.35
C VAL A 296 -0.03 -14.24 13.53
N ARG A 297 0.11 -15.26 14.39
CA ARG A 297 1.19 -15.27 15.41
C ARG A 297 2.07 -16.51 15.51
N ASP A 298 1.92 -17.52 14.64
CA ASP A 298 2.77 -18.72 14.68
C ASP A 298 3.47 -19.03 13.33
N VAL A 299 4.11 -18.05 12.67
CA VAL A 299 4.99 -18.36 11.52
C VAL A 299 6.22 -17.43 11.45
N LEU A 300 6.96 -17.29 12.54
CA LEU A 300 8.35 -16.82 12.47
C LEU A 300 9.23 -17.50 13.54
N LEU A 301 9.35 -18.83 13.47
CA LEU A 301 10.50 -19.55 14.03
C LEU A 301 10.85 -20.72 13.11
N TYR A 302 11.75 -20.48 12.16
CA TYR A 302 12.51 -21.53 11.50
C TYR A 302 13.46 -22.17 12.53
N GLY A 303 13.08 -23.34 13.06
CA GLY A 303 14.01 -24.27 13.68
C GLY A 303 14.75 -25.05 12.60
N SER A 304 16.06 -24.82 12.47
CA SER A 304 16.95 -25.66 11.66
C SER A 304 16.90 -27.12 12.13
N PRO A 305 16.87 -28.13 11.24
CA PRO A 305 17.01 -29.52 11.66
C PRO A 305 18.44 -29.77 12.15
N HIS A 306 18.59 -30.03 13.45
CA HIS A 306 19.82 -30.59 14.00
C HIS A 306 20.08 -31.98 13.40
N PRO A 307 21.28 -32.27 12.86
CA PRO A 307 21.67 -33.64 12.53
C PRO A 307 21.99 -34.39 13.83
N THR A 308 21.21 -35.41 14.15
CA THR A 308 21.54 -36.40 15.17
C THR A 308 22.50 -37.42 14.58
N HIS A 309 23.80 -37.22 14.80
CA HIS A 309 24.76 -38.32 14.77
C HIS A 309 25.09 -38.73 16.21
N PRO A 310 24.97 -40.02 16.57
CA PRO A 310 25.55 -40.53 17.79
C PRO A 310 27.05 -40.72 17.57
N LEU A 311 27.86 -40.24 18.51
CA LEU A 311 29.28 -40.61 18.60
C LEU A 311 29.51 -41.49 19.83
N PRO A 312 30.51 -42.40 19.76
CA PRO A 312 30.69 -43.57 20.60
C PRO A 312 31.10 -43.28 22.06
#